data_AF-I3SWV5-F1
#
_entry.id   AF-I3SWV5-F1
#
_cell.length_a   1.000
_cell.length_b   1.000
_cell.length_c   1.000
_cell.angle_alpha   90.00
_cell.angle_beta   90.00
_cell.angle_gamma   90.00
#
_symmetry.space_group_name_H-M   'P 1'
#
loop_
_entity.id
_entity.type
_entity.pdbx_description
1 polymer ?
#
loop_
_entity_poly.entity_id
_entity_poly.type
_entity_poly.pdbx_seq_one_letter_code
_entity_poly.pdbx_strand_id
1 'polypeptide(L)'
;MKACHPDLSGNNPETTNFCMFINEVYAVLSDPIQRNVYDEIHGYSLTSTNPFFDDSCPKDHVFVDEFSCIGCKNCANVAPDVFAMEEDFGRARVFSQRGNPELVQQAIDSCPVDCIHWTSAAQLSLLEDEMRRIERVNVALMLSGMGSASFDVFRMARSRWEKRQSKVLEQAKMRMMRQESSGKTDSYWDNLWGQPKDYQNSEDETKERAERAAAAARRWREYSRKGVDKPPKFKLPEAEPSKDK
;
A
#
# COMPACT_ATOMS: atom_id res chain seq x y z
N MET A 1 20.39 5.30 -2.16
CA MET A 1 20.32 4.59 -3.46
C MET A 1 21.65 3.98 -3.94
N LYS A 2 22.84 4.41 -3.47
CA LYS A 2 24.13 3.81 -3.92
C LYS A 2 24.47 2.42 -3.33
N ALA A 3 23.82 1.99 -2.25
CA ALA A 3 24.14 0.72 -1.57
C ALA A 3 23.55 -0.53 -2.23
N CYS A 4 22.70 -0.38 -3.25
CA CYS A 4 21.98 -1.49 -3.89
C CYS A 4 22.36 -1.65 -5.38
N HIS A 5 23.43 -1.00 -5.84
CA HIS A 5 23.88 -1.17 -7.22
C HIS A 5 24.45 -2.58 -7.39
N PRO A 6 24.04 -3.36 -8.42
CA PRO A 6 24.53 -4.72 -8.65
C PRO A 6 26.07 -4.80 -8.67
N ASP A 7 26.72 -3.80 -9.28
CA ASP A 7 28.19 -3.73 -9.36
C ASP A 7 28.90 -3.50 -8.02
N LEU A 8 28.20 -3.09 -6.96
CA LEU A 8 28.77 -2.81 -5.64
C LEU A 8 28.43 -3.86 -4.57
N SER A 9 27.42 -4.70 -4.83
CA SER A 9 26.85 -5.63 -3.82
C SER A 9 27.26 -7.09 -4.01
N GLY A 10 27.88 -7.43 -5.15
CA GLY A 10 28.20 -8.82 -5.51
C GLY A 10 26.94 -9.68 -5.67
N ASN A 11 27.11 -11.00 -5.83
CA ASN A 11 26.00 -11.97 -5.96
C ASN A 11 25.30 -12.25 -4.61
N ASN A 12 25.01 -11.21 -3.81
CA ASN A 12 24.22 -11.38 -2.60
C ASN A 12 22.76 -11.67 -2.99
N PRO A 13 22.17 -12.81 -2.56
CA PRO A 13 20.79 -13.16 -2.89
C PRO A 13 19.77 -12.14 -2.38
N GLU A 14 20.03 -11.46 -1.25
CA GLU A 14 19.12 -10.44 -0.72
C GLU A 14 19.09 -9.19 -1.61
N THR A 15 20.24 -8.73 -2.08
CA THR A 15 20.32 -7.57 -2.98
C THR A 15 19.75 -7.89 -4.35
N THR A 16 20.00 -9.11 -4.86
CA THR A 16 19.42 -9.59 -6.11
C THR A 16 17.89 -9.63 -6.05
N ASN A 17 17.32 -10.19 -4.97
CA ASN A 17 15.87 -10.22 -4.76
C ASN A 17 15.27 -8.81 -4.66
N PHE A 18 15.96 -7.88 -4.00
CA PHE A 18 15.53 -6.49 -3.94
C PHE A 18 15.56 -5.80 -5.31
N CYS A 19 16.62 -6.00 -6.11
CA CYS A 19 16.70 -5.47 -7.47
C CYS A 19 15.59 -6.03 -8.37
N MET A 20 15.33 -7.34 -8.30
CA MET A 20 14.20 -7.97 -9.01
C MET A 20 12.87 -7.33 -8.60
N PHE A 21 12.66 -7.14 -7.29
CA PHE A 21 11.47 -6.49 -6.77
C PHE A 21 11.31 -5.04 -7.27
N ILE A 22 12.38 -4.24 -7.29
CA ILE A 22 12.33 -2.86 -7.82
C ILE A 22 12.00 -2.86 -9.31
N ASN A 23 12.55 -3.80 -10.09
CA ASN A 23 12.22 -3.91 -11.51
C ASN A 23 10.75 -4.29 -11.73
N GLU A 24 10.18 -5.16 -10.88
CA GLU A 24 8.74 -5.48 -10.90
C GLU A 24 7.88 -4.25 -10.60
N VAL A 25 8.24 -3.48 -9.56
CA VAL A 25 7.54 -2.22 -9.23
C VAL A 25 7.67 -1.20 -10.36
N TYR A 26 8.86 -1.08 -10.94
CA TYR A 26 9.09 -0.17 -12.06
C TYR A 26 8.24 -0.55 -13.27
N ALA A 27 8.18 -1.84 -13.63
CA ALA A 27 7.35 -2.31 -14.73
C ALA A 27 5.87 -1.96 -14.53
N VAL A 28 5.37 -2.03 -13.30
CA VAL A 28 3.97 -1.69 -12.98
C VAL A 28 3.74 -0.18 -12.98
N LEU A 29 4.64 0.61 -12.39
CA LEU A 29 4.46 2.06 -12.25
C LEU A 29 4.91 2.87 -13.46
N SER A 30 5.68 2.28 -14.38
CA SER A 30 6.08 2.91 -15.64
C SER A 30 5.01 2.83 -16.72
N ASP A 31 4.08 1.86 -16.64
CA ASP A 31 2.91 1.80 -17.51
C ASP A 31 1.92 2.94 -17.14
N PRO A 32 1.63 3.89 -18.05
CA PRO A 32 0.70 4.99 -17.78
C PRO A 32 -0.70 4.54 -17.34
N ILE A 33 -1.18 3.40 -17.85
CA ILE A 33 -2.52 2.88 -17.53
C ILE A 33 -2.55 2.38 -16.10
N GLN A 34 -1.60 1.51 -15.73
CA GLN A 34 -1.50 0.98 -14.37
C GLN A 34 -1.17 2.06 -13.36
N ARG A 35 -0.35 3.04 -13.75
CA ARG A 35 -0.06 4.22 -12.95
C ARG A 35 -1.31 5.05 -12.69
N ASN A 36 -2.15 5.26 -13.69
CA ASN A 36 -3.40 6.00 -13.51
C ASN A 36 -4.34 5.28 -12.54
N VAL A 37 -4.47 3.95 -12.62
CA VAL A 37 -5.27 3.17 -11.64
C VAL A 37 -4.73 3.36 -10.22
N TYR A 38 -3.40 3.30 -10.04
CA TYR A 38 -2.79 3.58 -8.74
C TYR A 38 -3.10 5.01 -8.27
N ASP A 39 -2.96 6.01 -9.14
CA ASP A 39 -3.21 7.41 -8.84
C ASP A 39 -4.69 7.68 -8.53
N GLU A 40 -5.62 6.98 -9.18
CA GLU A 40 -7.05 7.04 -8.90
C GLU A 40 -7.35 6.51 -7.49
N ILE A 41 -6.95 5.26 -7.20
CA ILE A 41 -7.18 4.60 -5.91
C ILE A 41 -6.58 5.42 -4.77
N HIS A 42 -5.34 5.87 -4.94
CA HIS A 42 -4.62 6.57 -3.88
C HIS A 42 -5.01 8.04 -3.79
N GLY A 43 -5.79 8.59 -4.71
CA GLY A 43 -6.19 9.98 -4.65
C GLY A 43 -5.09 10.96 -5.04
N TYR A 44 -4.34 10.62 -6.09
CA TYR A 44 -3.41 11.49 -6.82
C TYR A 44 -3.98 12.04 -8.13
N SER A 45 -5.04 11.43 -8.66
CA SER A 45 -5.76 11.98 -9.82
C SER A 45 -6.74 13.09 -9.40
N LEU A 46 -6.91 14.12 -10.23
CA LEU A 46 -7.79 15.27 -9.92
C LEU A 46 -9.27 14.90 -9.82
N THR A 47 -9.66 13.79 -10.44
CA THR A 47 -11.05 13.31 -10.53
C THR A 47 -11.30 12.08 -9.65
N SER A 48 -10.34 11.66 -8.82
CA SER A 48 -10.55 10.49 -7.97
C SER A 48 -11.71 10.72 -7.00
N THR A 49 -12.51 9.68 -6.79
CA THR A 49 -13.50 9.62 -5.72
C THR A 49 -12.96 8.79 -4.56
N ASN A 50 -13.30 9.17 -3.33
CA ASN A 50 -12.84 8.46 -2.14
C ASN A 50 -13.47 7.05 -2.11
N PRO A 51 -12.68 5.96 -2.15
CA PRO A 51 -13.22 4.60 -2.14
C PRO A 51 -14.06 4.24 -0.91
N PHE A 52 -13.97 5.02 0.19
CA PHE A 52 -14.79 4.83 1.38
C PHE A 52 -16.19 5.45 1.30
N PHE A 53 -16.49 6.21 0.25
CA PHE A 53 -17.84 6.76 -0.04
C PHE A 53 -18.46 6.19 -1.31
N ASP A 54 -17.75 5.28 -1.98
CA ASP A 54 -18.18 4.66 -3.21
C ASP A 54 -18.55 3.20 -2.97
N ASP A 55 -19.84 2.89 -3.11
CA ASP A 55 -20.37 1.53 -3.03
C ASP A 55 -20.54 0.88 -4.42
N SER A 56 -20.07 1.51 -5.50
CA SER A 56 -20.17 0.95 -6.86
C SER A 56 -19.25 -0.25 -7.09
N CYS A 57 -18.12 -0.31 -6.36
CA CYS A 57 -17.15 -1.39 -6.47
C CYS A 57 -17.58 -2.62 -5.65
N PRO A 58 -17.40 -3.85 -6.16
CA PRO A 58 -17.69 -5.05 -5.41
C PRO A 58 -16.82 -5.15 -4.15
N LYS A 59 -17.40 -5.67 -3.06
CA LYS A 59 -16.71 -5.93 -1.79
C LYS A 59 -16.27 -7.39 -1.73
N ASP A 60 -15.33 -7.76 -2.60
CA ASP A 60 -14.83 -9.12 -2.81
C ASP A 60 -13.46 -9.39 -2.17
N HIS A 61 -12.89 -8.39 -1.50
CA HIS A 61 -11.63 -8.53 -0.76
C HIS A 61 -11.87 -8.54 0.74
N VAL A 62 -11.08 -9.31 1.48
CA VAL A 62 -11.17 -9.38 2.94
C VAL A 62 -9.98 -8.69 3.60
N PHE A 63 -10.27 -7.97 4.68
CA PHE A 63 -9.31 -7.23 5.50
C PHE A 63 -9.49 -7.59 6.98
N VAL A 64 -8.40 -7.69 7.72
CA VAL A 64 -8.42 -7.84 9.19
C VAL A 64 -7.85 -6.58 9.83
N ASP A 65 -8.64 -5.93 10.68
CA ASP A 65 -8.18 -4.86 11.53
C ASP A 65 -7.31 -5.44 12.67
N GLU A 66 -5.99 -5.38 12.47
CA GLU A 66 -5.04 -5.90 13.46
C GLU A 66 -5.05 -5.11 14.78
N PHE A 67 -5.62 -3.90 14.84
CA PHE A 67 -5.76 -3.17 16.11
C PHE A 67 -6.83 -3.81 17.01
N SER A 68 -7.97 -4.12 16.41
CA SER A 68 -9.10 -4.72 17.10
C SER A 68 -8.92 -6.23 17.31
N CYS A 69 -8.14 -6.91 16.46
CA CYS A 69 -7.99 -8.36 16.49
C CYS A 69 -7.33 -8.89 17.77
N ILE A 70 -8.06 -9.57 18.65
CA ILE A 70 -7.51 -10.11 19.91
C ILE A 70 -6.73 -11.43 19.78
N GLY A 71 -6.43 -11.88 18.56
CA GLY A 71 -5.63 -13.10 18.37
C GLY A 71 -6.30 -14.42 18.76
N CYS A 72 -7.63 -14.50 18.71
CA CYS A 72 -8.38 -15.70 19.11
C CYS A 72 -8.20 -16.94 18.19
N LYS A 73 -7.55 -16.76 17.03
CA LYS A 73 -7.23 -17.80 16.03
C LYS A 73 -8.42 -18.46 15.33
N ASN A 74 -9.66 -18.07 15.63
CA ASN A 74 -10.84 -18.71 15.06
C ASN A 74 -10.88 -18.62 13.52
N CYS A 75 -10.60 -17.43 12.96
CA CYS A 75 -10.56 -17.24 11.51
C CYS A 75 -9.52 -18.12 10.81
N ALA A 76 -8.33 -18.31 11.41
CA ALA A 76 -7.28 -19.18 10.88
C ALA A 76 -7.67 -20.67 10.93
N ASN A 77 -8.55 -21.07 11.86
CA ASN A 77 -9.08 -22.43 11.90
C ASN A 77 -10.20 -22.64 10.89
N VAL A 78 -11.08 -21.66 10.69
CA VAL A 78 -12.23 -21.74 9.78
C VAL A 78 -11.82 -21.66 8.31
N ALA A 79 -10.92 -20.71 7.97
CA ALA A 79 -10.46 -20.48 6.61
C ALA A 79 -8.92 -20.36 6.57
N PRO A 80 -8.20 -21.49 6.79
CA PRO A 80 -6.73 -21.51 6.83
C PRO A 80 -6.07 -21.13 5.50
N ASP A 81 -6.81 -21.19 4.38
CA ASP A 81 -6.32 -20.78 3.07
C ASP A 81 -6.29 -19.26 2.89
N VAL A 82 -6.94 -18.51 3.78
CA VAL A 82 -7.13 -17.04 3.70
C VAL A 82 -6.45 -16.34 4.87
N PHE A 83 -6.64 -16.86 6.08
CA PHE A 83 -6.17 -16.25 7.31
C PHE A 83 -5.00 -16.99 7.93
N ALA A 84 -4.00 -16.23 8.41
CA ALA A 84 -2.88 -16.75 9.17
C ALA A 84 -2.64 -15.87 10.40
N MET A 85 -2.07 -16.48 11.45
CA MET A 85 -1.62 -15.73 12.62
C MET A 85 -0.24 -15.15 12.37
N GLU A 86 -0.10 -13.87 12.68
CA GLU A 86 1.16 -13.16 12.72
C GLU A 86 1.78 -13.37 14.12
N GLU A 87 3.02 -13.86 14.15
CA GLU A 87 3.65 -14.36 15.38
C GLU A 87 4.19 -13.24 16.28
N ASP A 88 4.69 -12.14 15.72
CA ASP A 88 5.34 -11.06 16.50
C ASP A 88 4.33 -10.31 17.38
N PHE A 89 3.12 -10.10 16.87
CA PHE A 89 2.06 -9.34 17.53
C PHE A 89 0.91 -10.21 18.01
N GLY A 90 0.81 -11.46 17.55
CA GLY A 90 -0.27 -12.39 17.90
C GLY A 90 -1.60 -12.05 17.24
N ARG A 91 -1.60 -11.34 16.11
CA ARG A 91 -2.81 -10.85 15.41
C ARG A 91 -3.11 -11.72 14.19
N ALA A 92 -4.38 -11.84 13.81
CA ALA A 92 -4.74 -12.48 12.55
C ALA A 92 -4.47 -11.54 11.37
N ARG A 93 -4.14 -12.10 10.21
CA ARG A 93 -3.99 -11.39 8.94
C ARG A 93 -4.54 -12.21 7.79
N VAL A 94 -4.91 -11.50 6.72
CA VAL A 94 -5.24 -12.10 5.43
C VAL A 94 -3.95 -12.26 4.65
N PHE A 95 -3.53 -13.49 4.36
CA PHE A 95 -2.35 -13.75 3.52
C PHE A 95 -2.73 -14.06 2.07
N SER A 96 -3.97 -14.50 1.84
CA SER A 96 -4.51 -14.80 0.51
C SER A 96 -5.91 -14.23 0.39
N GLN A 97 -6.18 -13.56 -0.74
CA GLN A 97 -7.53 -13.14 -1.13
C GLN A 97 -8.26 -14.26 -1.91
N ARG A 98 -7.59 -15.40 -2.15
CA ARG A 98 -8.16 -16.58 -2.80
C ARG A 98 -8.57 -17.57 -1.73
N GLY A 99 -9.85 -17.89 -1.66
CA GLY A 99 -10.41 -18.86 -0.74
C GLY A 99 -11.90 -19.05 -0.98
N ASN A 100 -12.54 -19.98 -0.26
CA ASN A 100 -13.98 -20.17 -0.33
C ASN A 100 -14.71 -18.99 0.35
N PRO A 101 -15.51 -18.19 -0.37
CA PRO A 101 -16.23 -17.05 0.20
C PRO A 101 -17.14 -17.44 1.37
N GLU A 102 -17.71 -18.65 1.37
CA GLU A 102 -18.56 -19.13 2.46
C GLU A 102 -17.78 -19.32 3.76
N LEU A 103 -16.56 -19.89 3.67
CA LEU A 103 -15.67 -20.04 4.84
C LEU A 103 -15.15 -18.68 5.31
N VAL A 104 -14.90 -17.75 4.38
CA VAL A 104 -14.52 -16.37 4.74
C VAL A 104 -15.66 -15.68 5.47
N GLN A 105 -16.90 -15.80 4.99
CA GLN A 105 -18.08 -15.26 5.66
C GLN A 105 -18.27 -15.90 7.04
N GLN A 106 -18.11 -17.21 7.17
CA GLN A 106 -18.15 -17.91 8.45
C GLN A 106 -17.07 -17.40 9.42
N ALA A 107 -15.86 -17.14 8.93
CA ALA A 107 -14.78 -16.58 9.74
C ALA A 107 -15.09 -15.15 10.21
N ILE A 108 -15.73 -14.34 9.36
CA ILE A 108 -16.22 -12.99 9.70
C ILE A 108 -17.28 -13.07 10.80
N ASP A 109 -18.33 -13.86 10.58
CA ASP A 109 -19.48 -13.97 11.49
C ASP A 109 -19.13 -14.57 12.86
N SER A 110 -18.01 -15.31 12.92
CA SER A 110 -17.53 -15.96 14.14
C SER A 110 -16.39 -15.18 14.84
N CYS A 111 -16.08 -13.97 14.39
CA CYS A 111 -15.08 -13.12 15.03
C CYS A 111 -15.65 -12.50 16.33
N PRO A 112 -15.06 -12.76 17.52
CA PRO A 112 -15.61 -12.27 18.78
C PRO A 112 -15.50 -10.75 18.99
N VAL A 113 -14.80 -10.05 18.10
CA VAL A 113 -14.51 -8.60 18.17
C VAL A 113 -14.76 -7.90 16.84
N ASP A 114 -15.46 -8.56 15.90
CA ASP A 114 -15.87 -8.01 14.60
C ASP A 114 -14.75 -7.30 13.81
N CYS A 115 -13.51 -7.80 13.91
CA CYS A 115 -12.34 -7.16 13.31
C CYS A 115 -12.04 -7.61 11.86
N ILE A 116 -12.97 -8.30 11.20
CA ILE A 116 -12.79 -8.83 9.85
C ILE A 116 -13.85 -8.20 8.95
N HIS A 117 -13.42 -7.63 7.83
CA HIS A 117 -14.27 -6.79 6.99
C HIS A 117 -14.16 -7.18 5.51
N TRP A 118 -15.31 -7.24 4.83
CA TRP A 118 -15.37 -7.18 3.38
C TRP A 118 -15.07 -5.75 2.91
N THR A 119 -14.24 -5.65 1.89
CA THR A 119 -13.68 -4.40 1.36
C THR A 119 -13.57 -4.50 -0.16
N SER A 120 -13.55 -3.37 -0.84
CA SER A 120 -13.12 -3.33 -2.25
C SER A 120 -11.59 -3.40 -2.35
N ALA A 121 -11.07 -3.78 -3.51
CA ALA A 121 -9.62 -3.78 -3.77
C ALA A 121 -8.97 -2.40 -3.48
N ALA A 122 -9.67 -1.32 -3.79
CA ALA A 122 -9.22 0.05 -3.52
C ALA A 122 -9.17 0.36 -2.02
N GLN A 123 -10.22 -0.01 -1.27
CA GLN A 123 -10.26 0.15 0.18
C GLN A 123 -9.16 -0.67 0.87
N LEU A 124 -8.97 -1.93 0.45
CA LEU A 124 -7.92 -2.81 0.99
C LEU A 124 -6.54 -2.16 0.88
N SER A 125 -6.19 -1.62 -0.29
CA SER A 125 -4.89 -0.95 -0.52
C SER A 125 -4.67 0.23 0.44
N LEU A 126 -5.72 1.01 0.73
CA LEU A 126 -5.65 2.16 1.62
C LEU A 126 -5.57 1.75 3.10
N LEU A 127 -6.31 0.72 3.49
CA LEU A 127 -6.30 0.18 4.85
C LEU A 127 -4.95 -0.44 5.18
N GLU A 128 -4.36 -1.21 4.26
CA GLU A 128 -3.03 -1.80 4.44
C GLU A 128 -1.92 -0.74 4.55
N ASP A 129 -1.98 0.37 3.77
CA ASP A 129 -1.04 1.50 3.92
C ASP A 129 -1.16 2.16 5.29
N GLU A 130 -2.38 2.27 5.83
CA GLU A 130 -2.56 2.88 7.16
C GLU A 130 -2.11 1.93 8.28
N MET A 131 -2.45 0.63 8.20
CA MET A 131 -1.96 -0.41 9.13
C MET A 131 -0.43 -0.51 9.17
N ARG A 132 0.25 -0.20 8.06
CA ARG A 132 1.71 -0.13 8.01
C ARG A 132 2.27 1.00 8.87
N ARG A 133 1.60 2.14 8.92
CA ARG A 133 2.10 3.37 9.56
C ARG A 133 1.89 3.38 11.07
N ILE A 134 0.86 2.68 11.53
CA ILE A 134 0.51 2.66 12.94
C ILE A 134 1.39 1.63 13.66
N GLU A 135 1.90 2.01 14.82
CA GLU A 135 2.67 1.13 15.68
C GLU A 135 1.74 0.07 16.29
N ARG A 136 2.08 -1.20 16.08
CA ARG A 136 1.30 -2.32 16.59
C ARG A 136 1.72 -2.62 18.02
N VAL A 137 0.73 -2.87 18.87
CA VAL A 137 0.93 -3.35 20.23
C VAL A 137 0.65 -4.85 20.26
N ASN A 138 1.57 -5.61 20.85
CA ASN A 138 1.39 -7.05 21.05
C ASN A 138 0.08 -7.33 21.82
N VAL A 139 -0.68 -8.35 21.41
CA VAL A 139 -1.98 -8.70 22.04
C VAL A 139 -1.85 -8.87 23.55
N ALA A 140 -0.78 -9.51 24.04
CA ALA A 140 -0.60 -9.75 25.47
C ALA A 140 -0.47 -8.43 26.26
N LEU A 141 0.19 -7.44 25.68
CA LEU A 141 0.37 -6.11 26.30
C LEU A 141 -0.94 -5.30 26.24
N MET A 142 -1.67 -5.39 25.13
CA MET A 142 -2.99 -4.76 24.97
C MET A 142 -4.01 -5.29 25.99
N LEU A 143 -4.12 -6.62 26.15
CA LEU A 143 -5.03 -7.25 27.11
C LEU A 143 -4.68 -6.93 28.57
N SER A 144 -3.44 -6.54 28.85
CA SER A 144 -2.97 -6.12 30.17
C SER A 144 -3.33 -4.67 30.53
N GLY A 145 -4.15 -3.99 29.70
CA GLY A 145 -4.54 -2.59 29.91
C GLY A 145 -3.43 -1.58 29.60
N MET A 146 -2.31 -2.04 29.04
CA MET A 146 -1.16 -1.22 28.65
C MET A 146 -1.21 -0.96 27.14
N GLY A 147 -2.14 -0.11 26.70
CA GLY A 147 -2.31 0.29 25.31
C GLY A 147 -3.10 1.60 25.18
N SER A 148 -2.68 2.49 24.28
CA SER A 148 -3.42 3.72 23.99
C SER A 148 -4.70 3.45 23.18
N ALA A 149 -5.61 4.43 23.20
CA ALA A 149 -6.96 4.43 22.62
C ALA A 149 -7.13 3.65 21.31
N SER A 150 -8.30 3.01 21.16
CA SER A 150 -8.73 2.31 19.96
C SER A 150 -8.54 3.18 18.70
N PHE A 151 -7.63 2.76 17.82
CA PHE A 151 -7.43 3.37 16.51
C PHE A 151 -8.45 2.80 15.54
N ASP A 152 -9.23 3.68 14.92
CA ASP A 152 -10.13 3.32 13.82
C ASP A 152 -9.36 3.48 12.50
N VAL A 153 -8.87 2.34 11.98
CA VAL A 153 -8.09 2.30 10.73
C VAL A 153 -8.88 2.82 9.54
N PHE A 154 -10.19 2.60 9.49
CA PHE A 154 -11.05 3.07 8.39
C PHE A 154 -11.15 4.59 8.38
N ARG A 155 -11.39 5.18 9.55
CA ARG A 155 -11.41 6.65 9.71
C ARG A 155 -10.05 7.26 9.38
N MET A 156 -8.96 6.62 9.78
CA MET A 156 -7.60 7.10 9.50
C MET A 156 -7.29 7.06 8.00
N ALA A 157 -7.55 5.92 7.33
CA ALA A 157 -7.37 5.77 5.89
C ALA A 157 -8.21 6.77 5.09
N ARG A 158 -9.48 6.96 5.48
CA ARG A 158 -10.38 7.97 4.89
C ARG A 158 -9.81 9.38 5.00
N SER A 159 -9.47 9.82 6.22
CA SER A 159 -8.95 11.18 6.45
C SER A 159 -7.64 11.43 5.71
N ARG A 160 -6.78 10.41 5.61
CA ARG A 160 -5.53 10.47 4.86
C ARG A 160 -5.75 10.66 3.38
N TRP A 161 -6.69 9.92 2.80
CA TRP A 161 -7.06 10.04 1.40
C TRP A 161 -7.57 11.47 1.10
N GLU A 162 -8.48 11.99 1.92
CA GLU A 162 -9.02 13.35 1.76
C GLU A 162 -7.94 14.43 1.84
N LYS A 163 -7.03 14.32 2.82
CA LYS A 163 -5.88 15.23 2.96
C LYS A 163 -4.96 15.18 1.75
N ARG A 164 -4.76 14.01 1.16
CA ARG A 164 -3.92 13.84 -0.03
C ARG A 164 -4.57 14.50 -1.24
N GLN A 165 -5.86 14.27 -1.46
CA GLN A 165 -6.61 14.91 -2.53
C GLN A 165 -6.65 16.43 -2.43
N SER A 166 -6.91 16.95 -1.24
CA SER A 166 -6.88 18.40 -0.98
C SER A 166 -5.55 19.03 -1.40
N LYS A 167 -4.42 18.37 -1.11
CA LYS A 167 -3.08 18.83 -1.55
C LYS A 167 -2.89 18.77 -3.06
N VAL A 168 -3.40 17.73 -3.71
CA VAL A 168 -3.30 17.57 -5.17
C VAL A 168 -4.10 18.66 -5.88
N LEU A 169 -5.34 18.91 -5.43
CA LEU A 169 -6.20 19.97 -5.95
C LEU A 169 -5.59 21.36 -5.71
N GLU A 170 -5.01 21.59 -4.53
CA GLU A 170 -4.34 22.86 -4.22
C GLU A 170 -3.10 23.07 -5.11
N GLN A 171 -2.29 22.04 -5.34
CA GLN A 171 -1.16 22.11 -6.26
C GLN A 171 -1.61 22.38 -7.70
N ALA A 172 -2.68 21.74 -8.17
CA ALA A 172 -3.23 21.99 -9.50
C ALA A 172 -3.75 23.43 -9.64
N LYS A 173 -4.48 23.92 -8.64
CA LYS A 173 -4.93 25.32 -8.59
C LYS A 173 -3.76 26.30 -8.63
N MET A 174 -2.70 26.05 -7.85
CA MET A 174 -1.49 26.86 -7.86
C MET A 174 -0.76 26.83 -9.21
N ARG A 175 -0.75 25.69 -9.91
CA ARG A 175 -0.18 25.58 -11.27
C ARG A 175 -0.98 26.37 -12.29
N MET A 176 -2.31 26.29 -12.25
CA MET A 176 -3.20 27.06 -13.13
C MET A 176 -3.01 28.57 -12.93
N MET A 177 -2.98 29.05 -11.68
CA MET A 177 -2.72 30.47 -11.36
C MET A 177 -1.35 30.95 -11.87
N ARG A 178 -0.31 30.11 -11.81
CA ARG A 178 1.02 30.46 -12.31
C ARG A 178 1.05 30.54 -13.84
N GLN A 179 0.41 29.60 -14.54
CA GLN A 179 0.33 29.59 -16.00
C GLN A 179 -0.49 30.77 -16.56
N GLU A 180 -1.51 31.25 -15.83
CA GLU A 180 -2.22 32.49 -16.21
C GLU A 180 -1.31 33.74 -16.09
N SER A 181 -0.34 33.72 -15.18
CA SER A 181 0.58 34.86 -14.94
C SER A 181 1.81 34.87 -15.84
N SER A 182 2.29 33.71 -16.29
CA SER A 182 3.43 33.57 -17.21
C SER A 182 2.93 33.04 -18.56
N GLY A 183 2.95 33.85 -19.62
CA GLY A 183 2.55 33.42 -20.96
C GLY A 183 3.14 32.05 -21.35
N LYS A 184 2.29 31.19 -21.94
CA LYS A 184 2.54 29.78 -22.30
C LYS A 184 3.97 29.51 -22.78
N THR A 185 4.77 28.87 -21.93
CA THR A 185 5.93 28.08 -22.35
C THR A 185 5.71 26.66 -21.86
N ASP A 186 5.58 25.73 -22.79
CA ASP A 186 5.37 24.31 -22.50
C ASP A 186 6.61 23.77 -21.79
N SER A 187 6.46 23.21 -20.59
CA SER A 187 7.61 22.80 -19.81
C SER A 187 8.14 21.46 -20.32
N TYR A 188 9.47 21.37 -20.46
CA TYR A 188 10.17 20.15 -20.89
C TYR A 188 9.79 18.89 -20.07
N TRP A 189 9.36 19.08 -18.82
CA TRP A 189 8.97 18.00 -17.91
C TRP A 189 7.57 17.45 -18.14
N ASP A 190 6.66 18.22 -18.75
CA ASP A 190 5.29 17.76 -19.05
C ASP A 190 5.27 16.67 -20.13
N ASN A 191 6.32 16.61 -20.97
CA ASN A 191 6.45 15.67 -22.08
C ASN A 191 7.39 14.48 -21.79
N LEU A 192 7.95 14.37 -20.58
CA LEU A 192 8.98 13.36 -20.27
C LEU A 192 8.45 11.92 -20.33
N TRP A 193 7.15 11.72 -20.07
CA TRP A 193 6.52 10.40 -20.01
C TRP A 193 5.76 10.00 -21.30
N GLY A 194 5.86 10.83 -22.35
CA GLY A 194 5.18 10.61 -23.63
C GLY A 194 3.65 10.77 -23.52
N GLN A 195 3.01 11.11 -24.65
CA GLN A 195 1.54 11.07 -24.69
C GLN A 195 1.06 9.61 -24.66
N PRO A 196 -0.06 9.32 -23.98
CA PRO A 196 -0.62 7.97 -23.94
C PRO A 196 -0.85 7.49 -25.37
N LYS A 197 -0.16 6.43 -25.80
CA LYS A 197 -0.52 5.73 -27.03
C LYS A 197 -1.81 4.97 -26.75
N ASP A 198 -2.78 5.07 -27.66
CA ASP A 198 -4.00 4.27 -27.63
C ASP A 198 -3.64 2.78 -27.75
N TYR A 199 -3.44 2.13 -26.61
CA TYR A 199 -3.09 0.71 -26.52
C TYR A 199 -4.37 -0.12 -26.45
N GLN A 200 -4.80 -0.68 -27.58
CA GLN A 200 -5.79 -1.75 -27.61
C GLN A 200 -5.11 -3.05 -27.14
N ASN A 201 -5.27 -3.42 -25.87
CA ASN A 201 -4.82 -4.72 -25.37
C ASN A 201 -6.00 -5.70 -25.34
N SER A 202 -5.71 -6.97 -25.56
CA SER A 202 -6.71 -8.04 -25.40
C SER A 202 -7.14 -8.18 -23.93
N GLU A 203 -8.34 -8.73 -23.69
CA GLU A 203 -8.86 -8.96 -22.33
C GLU A 203 -7.94 -9.89 -21.50
N ASP A 204 -7.29 -10.85 -22.14
CA ASP A 204 -6.34 -11.76 -21.47
C ASP A 204 -5.07 -11.03 -21.01
N GLU A 205 -4.53 -10.13 -21.85
CA GLU A 205 -3.35 -9.32 -21.48
C GLU A 205 -3.64 -8.33 -20.35
N THR A 206 -4.85 -7.75 -20.32
CA THR A 206 -5.23 -6.84 -19.22
C THR A 206 -5.38 -7.61 -17.91
N LYS A 207 -5.96 -8.81 -17.95
CA LYS A 207 -6.07 -9.71 -16.79
C LYS A 207 -4.70 -10.14 -16.28
N GLU A 208 -3.80 -10.60 -17.15
CA GLU A 208 -2.44 -10.99 -16.77
C GLU A 208 -1.66 -9.82 -16.14
N ARG A 209 -1.80 -8.62 -16.71
CA ARG A 209 -1.19 -7.39 -16.16
C ARG A 209 -1.76 -7.03 -14.79
N ALA A 210 -3.07 -7.14 -14.60
CA ALA A 210 -3.71 -6.90 -13.31
C ALA A 210 -3.24 -7.92 -12.26
N GLU A 211 -3.12 -9.20 -12.63
CA GLU A 211 -2.58 -10.24 -11.76
C GLU A 211 -1.12 -9.97 -11.37
N ARG A 212 -0.27 -9.55 -12.33
CA ARG A 212 1.12 -9.16 -12.09
C ARG A 212 1.22 -7.95 -11.16
N ALA A 213 0.42 -6.91 -11.39
CA ALA A 213 0.39 -5.73 -10.53
C ALA A 213 -0.07 -6.09 -9.10
N ALA A 214 -1.10 -6.92 -8.97
CA ALA A 214 -1.55 -7.41 -7.67
C ALA A 214 -0.48 -8.27 -6.97
N ALA A 215 0.26 -9.09 -7.71
CA ALA A 215 1.37 -9.87 -7.18
C ALA A 215 2.55 -8.99 -6.73
N ALA A 216 2.93 -7.98 -7.52
CA ALA A 216 3.95 -7.00 -7.16
C ALA A 216 3.53 -6.21 -5.91
N ALA A 217 2.27 -5.78 -5.83
CA ALA A 217 1.71 -5.12 -4.65
C ALA A 217 1.74 -6.04 -3.42
N ARG A 218 1.45 -7.34 -3.55
CA ARG A 218 1.60 -8.32 -2.46
C ARG A 218 3.05 -8.46 -2.01
N ARG A 219 3.98 -8.63 -2.96
CA ARG A 219 5.43 -8.72 -2.64
C ARG A 219 5.94 -7.47 -1.96
N TRP A 220 5.50 -6.28 -2.38
CA TRP A 220 5.82 -5.02 -1.71
C TRP A 220 5.32 -5.03 -0.27
N ARG A 221 4.07 -5.46 -0.04
CA ARG A 221 3.48 -5.58 1.30
C ARG A 221 4.29 -6.51 2.19
N GLU A 222 4.72 -7.66 1.66
CA GLU A 222 5.55 -8.62 2.38
C GLU A 222 6.99 -8.15 2.65
N TYR A 223 7.57 -7.40 1.72
CA TYR A 223 8.87 -6.79 1.88
C TYR A 223 8.82 -5.67 2.93
N SER A 224 7.82 -4.81 2.83
CA SER A 224 7.54 -3.75 3.79
C SER A 224 7.25 -4.29 5.20
N ARG A 225 6.55 -5.43 5.31
CA ARG A 225 6.31 -6.15 6.57
C ARG A 225 7.59 -6.40 7.36
N LYS A 226 8.70 -6.75 6.70
CA LYS A 226 9.98 -7.02 7.37
C LYS A 226 10.64 -5.73 7.93
N GLY A 227 10.00 -4.57 7.78
CA GLY A 227 10.50 -3.28 8.24
C GLY A 227 11.72 -2.78 7.46
N VAL A 228 12.03 -3.40 6.33
CA VAL A 228 13.24 -3.14 5.53
C VAL A 228 13.16 -1.79 4.81
N ASP A 229 11.95 -1.26 4.64
CA ASP A 229 11.68 0.05 4.05
C ASP A 229 11.46 1.15 5.10
N LYS A 230 11.53 0.85 6.40
CA LYS A 230 11.59 1.88 7.44
C LYS A 230 12.91 2.64 7.27
N PRO A 231 12.89 3.98 7.26
CA PRO A 231 14.13 4.73 7.22
C PRO A 231 15.01 4.29 8.39
N PRO A 232 16.31 3.99 8.16
CA PRO A 232 17.20 3.57 9.23
C PRO A 232 17.19 4.63 10.33
N LYS A 233 16.94 4.20 11.57
CA LYS A 233 16.95 5.10 12.74
C LYS A 233 18.35 5.68 13.02
N PHE A 234 19.38 5.12 12.40
CA PHE A 234 20.75 5.60 12.48
C PHE A 234 20.94 6.74 11.48
N LYS A 235 21.13 7.96 12.00
CA LYS A 235 21.69 9.05 11.20
C LYS A 235 23.15 8.69 10.92
N LEU A 236 23.58 8.78 9.65
CA LEU A 236 25.00 8.72 9.33
C LEU A 236 25.71 9.81 10.15
N PRO A 237 26.90 9.54 10.72
CA PRO A 237 27.70 10.57 11.36
C PRO A 237 27.85 11.74 10.39
N GLU A 238 27.63 12.97 10.88
CA GLU A 238 27.94 14.16 10.10
C GLU A 238 29.41 14.08 9.69
N ALA A 239 29.68 14.21 8.39
CA ALA A 239 31.04 14.20 7.89
C ALA A 239 31.80 15.32 8.61
N GLU A 240 32.81 14.95 9.41
CA GLU A 240 33.66 15.95 10.04
C GLU A 240 34.26 16.82 8.93
N PRO A 241 34.27 18.17 9.09
CA PRO A 241 34.88 19.04 8.12
C PRO A 241 36.35 18.65 8.00
N SER A 242 36.78 18.36 6.77
CA SER A 242 38.17 18.09 6.43
C SER A 242 39.02 19.23 6.97
N LYS A 243 39.79 18.97 8.04
CA LYS A 243 40.87 19.83 8.47
C LYS A 243 42.02 19.62 7.50
N ASP A 244 42.00 20.37 6.41
CA ASP A 244 43.21 20.61 5.62
C ASP A 244 44.14 21.52 6.45
N LYS A 245 45.30 20.98 6.80
CA LYS A 245 46.54 21.70 7.11
C LYS A 245 47.67 21.01 6.36
#